data_AF-A0A849RP25-F1
#
_entry.id   AF-A0A849RP25-F1
#
_cell.length_a   1.000
_cell.length_b   1.000
_cell.length_c   1.000
_cell.angle_alpha   90.00
_cell.angle_beta   90.00
_cell.angle_gamma   90.00
#
_symmetry.space_group_name_H-M   'P 1'
#
loop_
_entity.id
_entity.type
_entity.pdbx_description
1 polymer ?
#
loop_
_entity_poly.entity_id
_entity_poly.type
_entity_poly.pdbx_seq_one_letter_code
_entity_poly.pdbx_strand_id
1 'polypeptide(L)' 'MVVLDKILRTSQLKIEDTQSAWMAFRMYQKGKADFADCLLGATNQISGCETTVTFNRTASKLDAFQLL' A
#
# COMPACT_ATOMS: atom_id res chain seq x y z
N MET A 1 -4.60 11.72 -7.49
CA MET A 1 -3.97 11.41 -6.19
C MET A 1 -4.19 12.45 -5.09
N VAL A 2 -4.72 13.64 -5.39
CA VAL A 2 -4.94 14.73 -4.41
C VAL A 2 -5.90 14.35 -3.27
N VAL A 3 -6.89 13.49 -3.54
CA VAL A 3 -7.88 13.08 -2.52
C VAL A 3 -7.24 12.23 -1.42
N LEU A 4 -6.42 11.23 -1.77
CA LEU A 4 -5.74 10.37 -0.79
C LEU A 4 -4.77 11.18 0.09
N ASP A 5 -3.98 12.09 -0.49
CA ASP A 5 -3.11 12.98 0.29
C ASP A 5 -3.91 13.80 1.32
N LYS A 6 -5.05 14.37 0.90
CA LYS A 6 -5.94 15.12 1.80
C LYS A 6 -6.52 14.24 2.90
N ILE A 7 -7.00 13.04 2.57
CA ILE A 7 -7.52 12.08 3.55
C ILE A 7 -6.45 11.77 4.61
N LEU A 8 -5.23 11.42 4.19
CA LEU A 8 -4.13 11.08 5.11
C LEU A 8 -3.64 12.25 5.98
N ARG A 9 -3.95 13.49 5.59
CA ARG A 9 -3.59 14.71 6.34
C ARG A 9 -4.74 15.30 7.15
N THR A 10 -5.96 14.76 7.03
CA THR A 10 -7.15 15.30 7.70
C THR A 10 -7.11 14.93 9.18
N SER A 11 -6.99 15.93 10.06
CA SER A 11 -6.85 15.70 11.51
C SER A 11 -8.07 15.08 12.18
N GLN A 12 -9.25 15.19 11.57
CA GLN A 12 -10.49 14.57 12.03
C GLN A 12 -10.54 13.07 11.74
N LEU A 13 -9.69 12.56 10.85
CA LEU A 13 -9.64 11.14 10.50
C LEU A 13 -8.52 10.47 11.31
N LYS A 14 -8.86 9.35 11.96
CA LYS A 14 -7.88 8.47 12.60
C LYS A 14 -7.50 7.37 11.63
N ILE A 15 -6.23 7.34 11.23
CA ILE A 15 -5.67 6.25 10.42
C ILE A 15 -5.20 5.14 11.36
N GLU A 16 -5.64 3.90 11.10
CA GLU A 16 -5.31 2.72 11.94
C GLU A 16 -3.80 2.53 12.07
N ASP A 17 -3.11 2.40 10.94
CA ASP A 17 -1.64 2.40 10.86
C ASP A 17 -1.18 3.50 9.91
N THR A 18 -0.67 4.57 10.50
CA THR A 18 -0.19 5.74 9.76
C THR A 18 1.08 5.43 8.96
N GLN A 19 1.96 4.55 9.45
CA GLN A 19 3.20 4.19 8.76
C GLN A 19 2.90 3.39 7.49
N SER A 20 2.06 2.35 7.62
CA SER A 20 1.60 1.54 6.48
C SER A 20 0.90 2.42 5.43
N ALA A 21 -0.01 3.30 5.85
CA ALA A 21 -0.76 4.16 4.94
C ALA A 21 0.14 5.14 4.15
N TRP A 22 1.12 5.77 4.80
CA TRP A 22 2.06 6.66 4.11
C TRP A 22 3.04 5.92 3.21
N MET A 23 3.48 4.72 3.60
CA MET A 23 4.30 3.88 2.73
C MET A 23 3.53 3.46 1.47
N ALA A 24 2.30 2.98 1.66
CA ALA A 24 1.37 2.64 0.58
C ALA A 24 1.11 3.82 -0.36
N PHE A 25 0.90 5.02 0.19
CA PHE A 25 0.68 6.22 -0.61
C PHE A 25 1.87 6.56 -1.50
N ARG A 26 3.10 6.40 -0.99
CA ARG A 26 4.34 6.60 -1.79
C ARG A 26 4.51 5.55 -2.88
N MET A 27 4.15 4.29 -2.61
CA MET A 27 4.17 3.23 -3.62
C MET A 27 3.13 3.49 -4.71
N TYR A 28 1.91 3.87 -4.30
CA TYR A 28 0.82 4.19 -5.20
C TYR A 28 1.16 5.37 -6.13
N GLN A 29 1.95 6.34 -5.68
CA GLN A 29 2.41 7.47 -6.51
C GLN A 29 3.34 7.07 -7.66
N LYS A 30 4.07 5.96 -7.49
CA LYS A 30 5.09 5.51 -8.44
C LYS A 30 4.61 4.40 -9.37
N GLY A 31 3.52 3.73 -9.00
CA GLY A 31 3.08 2.48 -9.61
C GLY A 31 1.77 2.57 -10.40
N LYS A 32 1.39 1.43 -10.98
CA LYS A 32 0.08 1.20 -11.64
C LYS A 32 -0.87 0.34 -10.80
N ALA A 33 -0.42 -0.14 -9.64
CA ALA A 33 -1.25 -0.92 -8.74
C ALA A 33 -2.24 0.00 -8.00
N ASP A 34 -3.34 -0.56 -7.50
CA ASP A 34 -4.29 0.20 -6.72
C ASP A 34 -3.72 0.52 -5.33
N PHE A 35 -4.24 1.59 -4.70
CA PHE A 35 -3.81 1.96 -3.35
C PHE A 35 -4.00 0.81 -2.35
N ALA A 36 -5.05 0.00 -2.50
CA ALA A 36 -5.31 -1.16 -1.65
C ALA A 36 -4.22 -2.24 -1.78
N ASP A 37 -3.74 -2.50 -3.00
CA ASP A 37 -2.61 -3.43 -3.23
C ASP A 37 -1.34 -2.89 -2.55
N CYS A 38 -1.06 -1.59 -2.71
CA CYS A 38 0.06 -0.94 -2.03
C CYS A 38 -0.07 -1.00 -0.50
N LEU A 39 -1.28 -0.86 0.05
CA LEU A 39 -1.53 -0.92 1.49
C LEU A 39 -1.28 -2.31 2.05
N LEU A 40 -1.80 -3.35 1.40
CA LEU A 40 -1.55 -4.74 1.79
C LEU A 40 -0.06 -5.07 1.76
N GLY A 41 0.63 -4.74 0.66
CA GLY A 41 2.07 -4.96 0.54
C GLY A 41 2.86 -4.22 1.62
N ALA A 42 2.50 -2.96 1.89
CA ALA A 42 3.15 -2.15 2.91
C ALA A 42 2.95 -2.72 4.32
N THR A 43 1.73 -3.10 4.67
CA THR A 43 1.40 -3.68 5.98
C THR A 43 2.15 -4.99 6.21
N ASN A 44 2.21 -5.86 5.21
CA ASN A 44 2.92 -7.13 5.34
C ASN A 44 4.43 -6.93 5.46
N GLN A 45 5.01 -6.02 4.68
CA GLN A 45 6.44 -5.68 4.80
C GLN A 45 6.78 -5.11 6.19
N ILE A 46 5.96 -4.20 6.72
CA ILE A 46 6.16 -3.63 8.06
C ILE A 46 6.00 -4.70 9.14
N SER A 47 5.14 -5.68 8.90
CA SER A 47 4.95 -6.85 9.78
C SER A 47 6.06 -7.90 9.65
N GLY A 48 7.07 -7.67 8.79
CA GLY A 48 8.23 -8.54 8.63
C GLY A 48 8.03 -9.72 7.68
N CYS A 49 6.98 -9.73 6.86
CA CYS A 49 6.80 -10.75 5.84
C CYS A 49 7.84 -10.58 4.72
N GLU A 50 8.50 -11.68 4.33
CA GLU A 50 9.45 -11.68 3.20
C GLU A 50 8.76 -11.46 1.85
N THR A 51 7.56 -12.00 1.68
CA THR A 51 6.78 -11.90 0.44
C THR A 51 5.29 -12.04 0.69
N THR A 52 4.48 -11.33 -0.08
CA THR A 52 3.03 -11.50 -0.14
C THR A 52 2.64 -12.23 -1.42
N VAL A 53 2.07 -13.43 -1.31
CA VAL A 53 1.60 -14.17 -2.49
C VAL A 53 0.23 -13.63 -2.94
N THR A 54 0.03 -13.45 -4.25
CA THR A 54 -1.22 -12.93 -4.81
C THR A 54 -1.58 -13.61 -6.13
N PHE A 55 -2.88 -13.72 -6.42
CA PHE A 55 -3.39 -14.13 -7.73
C PHE A 55 -3.62 -12.93 -8.68
N ASN A 56 -3.50 -11.70 -8.18
CA ASN A 56 -3.68 -10.48 -8.96
C ASN A 56 -2.37 -10.12 -9.71
N ARG A 57 -2.38 -10.26 -11.03
CA ARG A 57 -1.23 -9.91 -11.90
C ARG A 57 -0.80 -8.44 -11.85
N THR A 58 -1.70 -7.54 -11.46
CA THR A 58 -1.35 -6.11 -11.31
C THR A 58 -0.62 -5.88 -9.99
N ALA A 59 -1.12 -6.46 -8.90
CA ALA A 59 -0.49 -6.40 -7.59
C ALA A 59 0.90 -7.06 -7.60
N SER A 60 1.06 -8.17 -8.32
CA SER A 60 2.35 -8.87 -8.46
C SER A 60 3.44 -8.08 -9.17
N LYS A 61 3.15 -6.87 -9.66
CA LYS A 61 4.15 -5.94 -10.21
C LYS A 61 4.78 -5.04 -9.16
N LEU A 62 4.26 -5.05 -7.93
CA LEU A 62 4.88 -4.40 -6.79
C LEU A 62 5.91 -5.34 -6.16
N ASP A 63 7.04 -4.80 -5.71
CA ASP A 63 8.14 -5.58 -5.14
C ASP A 63 7.75 -6.42 -3.91
N ALA A 64 6.67 -6.03 -3.21
CA ALA A 64 6.17 -6.74 -2.04
C ALA A 64 5.45 -8.06 -2.37
N PHE A 65 5.17 -8.32 -3.66
CA PHE A 65 4.28 -9.39 -4.08
C PHE A 65 4.94 -10.41 -5.01
N GLN A 66 4.45 -11.65 -4.93
CA GLN A 66 4.75 -12.74 -5.87
C GLN A 66 3.44 -13.27 -6.47
N LEU A 67 3.42 -13.45 -7.79
CA LEU A 67 2.29 -14.08 -8.48
C LEU A 67 2.28 -15.59 -8.21
N LEU A 68 1.12 -16.14 -7.83
CA LEU A 68 0.85 -17.57 -7.76
C LEU A 68 0.26 -18.11 -9.06
#